data_AF-K1RXU1-F1
#
_entry.id   AF-K1RXU1-F1
#
_cell.length_a   1.000
_cell.length_b   1.000
_cell.length_c   1.000
_cell.angle_alpha   90.00
_cell.angle_beta   90.00
_cell.angle_gamma   90.00
#
_symmetry.space_group_name_H-M   'P 1'
#
loop_
_entity.id
_entity.type
_entity.pdbx_description
1 polymer ?
#
loop_
_entity_poly.entity_id
_entity_poly.type
_entity_poly.pdbx_seq_one_letter_code
_entity_poly.pdbx_strand_id
1 'polypeptide(L)' 'EEEVAAKKEKREPVMIPRFSCHIFRHTFASRFCENETNIKVIQEVMGHADVSTTMNIYAEANPDVTKSVIEKLSKNMDIF' A
#
# COMPACT_ATOMS: atom_id res chain seq x y z
N GLU A 1 13.23 -22.30 -17.90
CA GLU A 1 14.07 -21.51 -18.82
C GLU A 1 15.28 -20.92 -18.09
N GLU A 2 15.06 -20.17 -17.01
CA GLU A 2 16.15 -19.60 -16.19
C GLU A 2 17.12 -20.64 -15.60
N GLU A 3 16.63 -21.80 -15.16
CA GLU A 3 17.48 -22.90 -14.66
C GLU A 3 18.42 -23.48 -15.72
N VAL A 4 17.98 -23.49 -16.98
CA VAL A 4 18.76 -24.01 -18.11
C VAL A 4 19.82 -22.99 -18.52
N ALA A 5 19.48 -21.69 -18.52
CA ALA A 5 20.41 -20.59 -18.76
C ALA A 5 21.48 -20.51 -17.66
N ALA A 6 21.08 -20.60 -16.39
CA ALA A 6 21.99 -20.55 -15.25
C ALA A 6 23.01 -21.71 -15.24
N LYS A 7 22.58 -22.93 -15.59
CA LYS A 7 23.49 -24.08 -15.77
C LYS A 7 24.50 -23.87 -16.90
N LYS A 8 24.09 -23.23 -18.00
CA LYS A 8 24.98 -22.93 -19.14
C LYS A 8 26.03 -21.88 -18.78
N GLU A 9 25.67 -20.93 -17.92
CA GLU A 9 26.52 -19.82 -17.47
C GLU A 9 27.31 -20.10 -16.19
N LYS A 10 27.21 -21.32 -15.63
CA LYS A 10 27.83 -21.72 -14.34
C LYS A 10 27.52 -20.74 -13.19
N ARG A 11 26.30 -20.21 -13.16
CA ARG A 11 25.79 -19.35 -12.09
C ARG A 11 24.59 -20.00 -11.42
N GLU A 12 24.29 -19.55 -10.21
CA GLU A 12 23.05 -19.92 -9.53
C GLU A 12 21.83 -19.33 -10.29
N PRO A 13 20.72 -20.09 -10.40
CA PRO A 13 19.50 -19.60 -11.04
C PRO A 13 18.83 -18.52 -10.20
N VAL A 14 18.49 -17.40 -10.84
CA VAL A 14 17.81 -16.29 -10.16
C VAL A 14 16.31 -16.44 -10.39
N MET A 15 15.61 -17.00 -9.41
CA MET A 15 14.16 -17.12 -9.47
C MET A 15 13.51 -15.78 -9.15
N ILE A 16 12.77 -15.25 -10.12
CA ILE A 16 11.98 -14.04 -9.90
C ILE A 16 10.79 -14.44 -9.00
N PRO A 17 10.54 -13.71 -7.90
CA PRO A 17 9.38 -13.96 -7.05
C PRO A 17 8.08 -13.82 -7.86
N ARG A 18 7.01 -14.52 -7.45
CA ARG A 18 5.70 -14.37 -8.12
C ARG A 18 5.26 -12.93 -8.02
N PHE A 19 5.15 -12.27 -9.17
CA PHE A 19 4.56 -10.95 -9.28
C PHE A 19 3.30 -10.98 -10.13
N SER A 20 2.37 -10.06 -9.85
CA SER A 20 1.13 -9.91 -10.60
C SER A 20 0.75 -8.44 -10.68
N CYS A 21 -0.17 -8.09 -11.59
CA CYS A 21 -0.71 -6.73 -11.73
C CYS A 21 -1.32 -6.20 -10.41
N HIS A 22 -1.81 -7.10 -9.54
CA HIS A 22 -2.35 -6.73 -8.23
C HIS A 22 -1.27 -6.16 -7.30
N ILE A 23 -0.03 -6.66 -7.37
CA ILE A 23 1.07 -6.15 -6.53
C ILE A 23 1.36 -4.69 -6.87
N PHE A 24 1.40 -4.33 -8.15
CA PHE A 24 1.58 -2.94 -8.56
C PHE A 24 0.45 -2.03 -8.04
N ARG A 25 -0.79 -2.51 -8.08
CA ARG A 25 -1.94 -1.78 -7.53
C ARG A 25 -1.81 -1.57 -6.02
N HIS A 26 -1.33 -2.57 -5.28
CA HIS A 26 -1.05 -2.43 -3.85
C HIS A 26 0.08 -1.44 -3.56
N THR A 27 1.19 -1.52 -4.29
CA THR A 27 2.31 -0.58 -4.15
C THR A 27 1.89 0.86 -4.45
N PHE A 28 1.08 1.07 -5.50
CA PHE A 28 0.52 2.38 -5.85
C PHE A 28 -0.36 2.91 -4.72
N ALA A 29 -1.27 2.07 -4.20
CA ALA A 29 -2.17 2.44 -3.12
C ALA A 29 -1.42 2.86 -1.86
N SER A 30 -0.45 2.05 -1.40
CA SER A 30 0.35 2.37 -0.21
C SER A 30 1.06 3.73 -0.34
N ARG A 31 1.75 3.98 -1.46
CA ARG A 31 2.45 5.26 -1.69
C ARG A 31 1.52 6.45 -1.85
N PHE A 32 0.34 6.23 -2.42
CA PHE A 32 -0.65 7.29 -2.57
C PHE A 32 -1.22 7.69 -1.20
N CYS A 33 -1.52 6.71 -0.34
CA CYS A 33 -2.01 6.94 1.02
C CYS A 33 -0.96 7.56 1.98
N GLU A 34 0.33 7.36 1.73
CA GLU A 34 1.39 8.06 2.47
C GLU A 34 1.35 9.58 2.25
N ASN A 35 0.88 10.02 1.08
CA ASN A 35 0.82 11.43 0.71
C ASN A 35 -0.58 12.04 0.85
N GLU A 36 -1.64 11.24 0.68
CA GLU A 36 -3.03 11.67 0.75
C GLU A 36 -3.75 10.96 1.91
N THR A 37 -4.40 11.74 2.77
CA THR A 37 -5.11 11.20 3.95
C THR A 37 -6.62 11.13 3.73
N ASN A 38 -7.14 11.73 2.65
CA ASN A 38 -8.54 11.69 2.32
C ASN A 38 -8.94 10.38 1.62
N ILE A 39 -9.59 9.50 2.38
CA ILE A 39 -10.07 8.20 1.91
C ILE A 39 -11.02 8.31 0.71
N LYS A 40 -11.84 9.36 0.60
CA LYS A 40 -12.74 9.54 -0.55
C LYS A 40 -11.97 9.82 -1.83
N VAL A 41 -10.94 10.66 -1.76
CA VAL A 41 -10.06 10.96 -2.91
C VAL A 41 -9.32 9.70 -3.35
N ILE A 42 -8.80 8.93 -2.39
CA ILE A 42 -8.15 7.64 -2.66
C ILE A 42 -9.12 6.67 -3.35
N GLN A 43 -10.34 6.56 -2.85
CA GLN A 43 -11.33 5.66 -3.40
C GLN A 43 -11.74 6.02 -4.83
N GLU A 44 -11.91 7.31 -5.11
CA GLU A 44 -12.29 7.85 -6.42
C GLU A 44 -11.15 7.69 -7.45
N VAL A 45 -9.90 7.96 -7.05
CA VAL A 45 -8.70 7.76 -7.89
C VAL A 45 -8.46 6.29 -8.19
N MET A 46 -8.67 5.41 -7.22
CA MET A 46 -8.47 3.97 -7.41
C MET A 46 -9.65 3.29 -8.12
N GLY A 47 -10.81 3.95 -8.22
CA GLY A 47 -11.99 3.42 -8.89
C GLY A 47 -12.60 2.20 -8.19
N HIS A 48 -12.44 2.09 -6.88
CA HIS A 48 -12.94 0.94 -6.11
C HIS A 48 -14.40 1.15 -5.72
N ALA A 49 -15.29 0.29 -6.23
CA ALA A 49 -16.68 0.24 -5.77
C ALA A 49 -16.80 -0.28 -4.32
N ASP A 50 -15.85 -1.11 -3.87
CA ASP A 50 -15.80 -1.67 -2.53
C ASP A 50 -14.60 -1.12 -1.72
N VAL A 51 -14.93 -0.50 -0.57
CA VAL A 51 -13.98 0.04 0.40
C VAL A 51 -13.29 -1.08 1.18
N SER A 52 -13.81 -2.32 1.22
CA SER A 52 -13.25 -3.36 2.10
C SER A 52 -11.84 -3.82 1.70
N THR A 53 -11.55 -3.93 0.40
CA THR A 53 -10.21 -4.34 -0.11
C THR A 53 -9.17 -3.25 0.12
N THR A 54 -9.66 -2.02 0.01
CA THR A 54 -9.01 -0.71 0.16
C THR A 54 -8.60 -0.60 1.64
N MET A 55 -9.59 -0.62 2.54
CA MET A 55 -9.45 -0.37 3.98
C MET A 55 -8.67 -1.45 4.75
N ASN A 56 -8.80 -2.74 4.40
CA ASN A 56 -8.04 -3.82 5.06
C ASN A 56 -6.52 -3.72 4.81
N ILE A 57 -6.11 -3.15 3.68
CA ILE A 57 -4.69 -2.92 3.35
C ILE A 57 -4.21 -1.56 3.91
N TYR A 58 -5.14 -0.64 4.19
CA TYR A 58 -4.83 0.73 4.64
C TYR A 58 -4.79 0.91 6.15
N ALA A 59 -5.52 0.09 6.92
CA ALA A 59 -5.50 0.16 8.38
C ALA A 59 -4.13 -0.20 8.98
N GLU A 60 -3.34 -1.02 8.29
CA GLU A 60 -1.96 -1.35 8.69
C GLU A 60 -0.93 -0.28 8.30
N ALA A 61 -1.26 0.60 7.35
CA ALA A 61 -0.25 1.41 6.67
C ALA A 61 0.37 2.52 7.54
N ASN A 62 -0.27 2.96 8.64
CA ASN A 62 0.36 3.95 9.52
C ASN A 62 -0.32 4.10 10.91
N PRO A 63 0.13 3.34 11.93
CA PRO A 63 -0.32 3.56 13.31
C PRO A 63 0.03 4.97 13.82
N ASP A 64 1.12 5.57 13.33
CA ASP A 64 1.55 6.91 13.72
C ASP A 64 0.64 8.02 13.18
N VAL A 65 0.14 7.88 11.95
CA VAL A 65 -0.84 8.83 11.38
C VAL A 65 -2.12 8.80 12.19
N THR A 66 -2.59 7.60 12.57
CA THR A 66 -3.80 7.45 13.41
C THR A 66 -3.65 8.19 14.73
N LYS A 67 -2.49 8.04 15.39
CA LYS A 67 -2.19 8.73 16.64
C LYS A 67 -2.14 10.25 16.47
N SER A 68 -1.51 10.74 15.39
CA SER A 68 -1.42 12.17 15.09
C SER A 68 -2.78 12.83 14.79
N VAL A 69 -3.70 12.10 14.16
CA VAL A 69 -5.06 12.57 13.88
C VAL A 69 -5.87 12.63 15.17
N ILE A 70 -5.76 11.62 16.04
CA ILE A 70 -6.40 11.63 17.37
C ILE A 70 -5.88 12.79 18.23
N GLU A 71 -4.57 13.05 18.23
CA GLU A 71 -3.98 14.19 18.94
C GLU A 71 -4.47 15.54 18.38
N LYS A 72 -4.55 15.69 17.06
CA LYS A 72 -5.14 16.89 16.43
C LYS A 72 -6.61 17.06 16.78
N LEU A 73 -7.37 15.97 16.85
CA LEU A 73 -8.79 16.01 17.22
C LEU A 73 -8.97 16.42 18.67
N SER A 74 -8.17 15.87 19.60
CA SER A 74 -8.17 16.25 21.02
C SER A 74 -7.87 17.73 21.18
N LYS A 75 -6.82 18.25 20.52
CA LYS A 75 -6.48 19.67 20.55
C LYS A 75 -7.60 20.58 20.03
N ASN A 76 -8.34 20.16 19.02
CA ASN A 76 -9.46 20.95 18.50
C ASN A 76 -10.69 20.91 19.42
N MET A 77 -10.83 19.85 20.22
CA MET A 77 -11.95 19.66 21.14
C MET A 77 -11.73 20.36 22.49
N ASP A 78 -10.47 20.50 22.92
CA ASP A 78 -10.05 21.28 24.10
C ASP A 78 -10.13 22.81 23.89
N ILE A 79 -10.49 23.28 22.69
CA ILE A 79 -10.68 24.71 22.36
C ILE A 79 -12.15 25.16 22.61
N PHE A 80 -13.07 24.22 22.83
CA PHE A 80 -14.45 24.49 23.25
C PHE A 80 -14.66 24.24 24.74
#